data_AF-Q729R9-F1
#
_entry.id   AF-Q729R9-F1
#
_cell.length_a   1.000
_cell.length_b   1.000
_cell.length_c   1.000
_cell.angle_alpha   90.00
_cell.angle_beta   90.00
_cell.angle_gamma   90.00
#
_symmetry.space_group_name_H-M   'P 1'
#
loop_
_entity.id
_entity.type
_entity.pdbx_description
1 polymer ?
#
loop_
_entity_poly.entity_id
_entity_poly.type
_entity_poly.pdbx_seq_one_letter_code
_entity_poly.pdbx_strand_id
1 'polypeptide(L)'
;MSEQFELEKTLSPMQVWALALGSIVGWGCFVLPGDMFLPQAGPVGTLTGFLIGAFLLSFVAVCYSYMVKYVPVAGGAFAYAYVGFGPTAAFICGWALVLGYIAIVCIDIAALALIFRFLFPGVFEFGPLYSIAGWQVYTGEVMLMTFGTLAFGWMNYRGVSFAGKLQVVLAYMLTIGIVALFAGTASLESAHMSNLMPMFAEHRTPLSCVLIIFAISPFLFVGFDTVPQAAEEFAFDPARSRRIMILAIFMGVILYSLVALSVAIVMPYPEMLAKMEALRASGGTAWATGDAATMAFGKFGAIVLACAVLGAVCTGINGFYIATSRLLLSMARGRILPSWFGDIHPKYRTPYKAILFTIAIVLLTPFAGRSVVVWIVDMSSVGTGIGYLFTCLAARRVLLGTPGVGNKSLSILCCNIGTLTSVMCIVLLLVPGSPAYISEASRWCMVAWVVMGFFFYYSNKSVWAQLPEMTIRSSILGSCDIPVFFKGNTSGVKAAAEAASK
;
A
#
# COMPACT_ATOMS: atom_id res chain seq x y z
N MET A 1 31.72 12.01 13.29
CA MET A 1 30.86 10.87 13.66
C MET A 1 29.55 11.44 14.19
N SER A 2 28.52 11.57 13.35
CA SER A 2 27.15 11.75 13.85
C SER A 2 26.67 10.38 14.29
N GLU A 3 26.38 10.18 15.57
CA GLU A 3 25.72 8.97 16.09
C GLU A 3 24.54 8.64 15.18
N GLN A 4 24.59 7.47 14.53
CA GLN A 4 23.45 6.97 13.76
C GLN A 4 22.33 6.68 14.75
N PHE A 5 21.28 7.48 14.70
CA PHE A 5 20.14 7.32 15.60
C PHE A 5 19.43 5.99 15.30
N GLU A 6 19.56 5.03 16.21
CA GLU A 6 18.81 3.76 16.21
C GLU A 6 17.39 3.98 16.74
N LEU A 7 16.40 3.37 16.08
CA LEU A 7 15.00 3.42 16.50
C LEU A 7 14.77 2.52 17.73
N GLU A 8 13.94 2.98 18.67
CA GLU A 8 13.66 2.22 19.90
C GLU A 8 12.83 0.96 19.60
N LYS A 9 13.30 -0.19 20.09
CA LYS A 9 12.65 -1.51 19.93
C LYS A 9 11.42 -1.63 20.83
N THR A 10 10.29 -1.12 20.36
CA THR A 10 9.06 -1.02 21.15
C THR A 10 7.90 -1.86 20.62
N LEU A 11 7.97 -2.37 19.39
CA LEU A 11 6.83 -3.00 18.73
C LEU A 11 6.70 -4.49 19.05
N SER A 12 5.56 -4.86 19.64
CA SER A 12 5.19 -6.25 19.90
C SER A 12 4.67 -6.95 18.62
N PRO A 13 4.71 -8.30 18.53
CA PRO A 13 4.21 -9.03 17.37
C PRO A 13 2.76 -8.71 17.00
N MET A 14 1.90 -8.46 18.00
CA MET A 14 0.50 -8.12 17.79
C MET A 14 0.33 -6.72 17.20
N GLN A 15 1.12 -5.75 17.65
CA GLN A 15 1.11 -4.40 17.09
C GLN A 15 1.59 -4.39 15.64
N VAL A 16 2.62 -5.19 15.32
CA VAL A 16 3.11 -5.33 13.94
C VAL A 16 2.08 -6.03 13.05
N TRP A 17 1.38 -7.05 13.56
CA TRP A 17 0.30 -7.70 12.82
C TRP A 17 -0.90 -6.76 12.60
N ALA A 18 -1.32 -6.01 13.62
CA ALA A 18 -2.40 -5.03 13.50
C ALA A 18 -2.04 -3.89 12.54
N LEU A 19 -0.77 -3.45 12.54
CA LEU A 19 -0.24 -2.49 11.57
C LEU A 19 -0.37 -3.04 10.15
N ALA A 20 0.07 -4.27 9.91
CA ALA A 20 -0.01 -4.91 8.60
C ALA A 20 -1.46 -5.10 8.14
N LEU A 21 -2.33 -5.63 9.00
CA LEU A 21 -3.74 -5.87 8.68
C LEU A 21 -4.47 -4.56 8.39
N GLY A 22 -4.31 -3.54 9.24
CA GLY A 22 -4.95 -2.24 9.06
C GLY A 22 -4.40 -1.45 7.88
N SER A 23 -3.22 -1.81 7.36
CA SER A 23 -2.66 -1.26 6.12
C SER A 23 -3.17 -2.03 4.88
N ILE A 24 -3.43 -3.34 5.00
CA ILE A 24 -4.04 -4.14 3.92
C ILE A 24 -5.50 -3.76 3.70
N VAL A 25 -6.25 -3.64 4.79
CA VAL A 25 -7.69 -3.35 4.73
C VAL A 25 -7.90 -1.85 4.93
N GLY A 26 -7.70 -1.10 3.84
CA GLY A 26 -8.00 0.33 3.76
C GLY A 26 -9.39 0.62 3.20
N TRP A 27 -9.66 1.89 2.90
CA TRP A 27 -10.91 2.34 2.30
C TRP A 27 -11.30 1.61 1.01
N GLY A 28 -10.31 1.21 0.21
CA GLY A 28 -10.52 0.48 -1.05
C GLY A 28 -11.40 -0.77 -0.89
N CYS A 29 -11.30 -1.47 0.25
CA CYS A 29 -12.13 -2.64 0.57
C CYS A 29 -13.63 -2.32 0.54
N PHE A 30 -14.02 -1.10 0.91
CA PHE A 30 -15.42 -0.70 1.03
C PHE A 30 -15.98 -0.01 -0.22
N VAL A 31 -15.15 0.55 -1.09
CA VAL A 31 -15.63 1.27 -2.29
C VAL A 31 -15.50 0.44 -3.57
N LEU A 32 -14.39 -0.29 -3.71
CA LEU A 32 -14.10 -1.05 -4.91
C LEU A 32 -15.08 -2.18 -5.20
N PRO A 33 -15.83 -2.79 -4.25
CA PRO A 33 -16.88 -3.76 -4.60
C PRO A 33 -17.85 -3.25 -5.67
N GLY A 34 -18.38 -2.04 -5.50
CA GLY A 34 -19.32 -1.44 -6.46
C GLY A 34 -18.67 -0.65 -7.59
N ASP A 35 -17.46 -0.11 -7.38
CA ASP A 35 -16.82 0.77 -8.35
C ASP A 35 -15.86 0.01 -9.31
N MET A 36 -15.36 -1.18 -8.93
CA MET A 36 -14.37 -1.91 -9.73
C MET A 36 -14.60 -3.43 -9.76
N PHE A 37 -14.76 -4.09 -8.61
CA PHE A 37 -14.73 -5.54 -8.51
C PHE A 37 -15.93 -6.20 -9.21
N LEU A 38 -17.15 -5.89 -8.78
CA LEU A 38 -18.35 -6.44 -9.39
C LEU A 38 -18.53 -6.00 -10.86
N PRO A 39 -18.33 -4.71 -11.22
CA PRO A 39 -18.41 -4.28 -12.62
C PRO A 39 -17.44 -5.00 -13.57
N GLN A 40 -16.20 -5.26 -13.13
CA GLN A 40 -15.16 -5.77 -14.02
C GLN A 40 -14.97 -7.29 -13.95
N ALA A 41 -15.32 -7.92 -12.83
CA ALA A 41 -15.07 -9.34 -12.61
C ALA A 41 -16.30 -10.16 -12.20
N GLY A 42 -17.38 -9.52 -11.77
CA GLY A 42 -18.50 -10.21 -11.12
C GLY A 42 -18.10 -10.83 -9.77
N PRO A 43 -19.04 -11.46 -9.05
CA PRO A 43 -18.79 -12.00 -7.71
C PRO A 43 -17.73 -13.10 -7.69
N VAL A 44 -17.87 -14.12 -8.53
CA VAL A 44 -16.96 -15.28 -8.53
C VAL A 44 -15.59 -14.93 -9.08
N GLY A 45 -15.54 -14.10 -10.13
CA GLY A 45 -14.27 -13.59 -10.67
C GLY A 45 -13.50 -12.78 -9.63
N THR A 46 -14.19 -11.95 -8.85
CA THR A 46 -13.62 -11.17 -7.74
C THR A 46 -12.99 -12.07 -6.67
N LEU A 47 -13.75 -13.01 -6.13
CA LEU A 47 -13.29 -13.89 -5.06
C LEU A 47 -12.11 -14.76 -5.51
N THR A 48 -12.19 -15.29 -6.73
CA THR A 48 -11.12 -16.11 -7.32
C THR A 48 -9.85 -15.28 -7.52
N GLY A 49 -9.99 -14.04 -7.99
CA GLY A 49 -8.88 -13.10 -8.14
C GLY A 49 -8.20 -12.78 -6.82
N PHE A 50 -8.96 -12.54 -5.74
CA PHE A 50 -8.40 -12.33 -4.40
C PHE A 50 -7.59 -13.53 -3.91
N LEU A 51 -8.15 -14.74 -4.05
CA LEU A 51 -7.50 -15.97 -3.59
C LEU A 51 -6.20 -16.23 -4.35
N ILE A 52 -6.21 -16.13 -5.68
CA ILE A 52 -5.03 -16.34 -6.52
C ILE A 52 -3.97 -15.27 -6.22
N GLY A 53 -4.38 -13.99 -6.16
CA GLY A 53 -3.52 -12.87 -5.84
C GLY A 53 -2.80 -13.04 -4.51
N ALA A 54 -3.55 -13.35 -3.45
CA ALA A 54 -2.97 -13.56 -2.12
C ALA A 54 -2.08 -14.80 -2.03
N PHE A 55 -2.49 -15.90 -2.65
CA PHE A 55 -1.65 -17.10 -2.71
C PHE A 55 -0.31 -16.79 -3.38
N LEU A 56 -0.33 -16.11 -4.53
CA LEU A 56 0.88 -15.75 -5.28
C LEU A 56 1.73 -14.69 -4.56
N LEU A 57 1.12 -13.71 -3.88
CA LEU A 57 1.83 -12.74 -3.05
C LEU A 57 2.40 -13.33 -1.75
N SER A 58 1.89 -14.47 -1.27
CA SER A 58 2.51 -15.16 -0.13
C SER A 58 3.96 -15.58 -0.43
N PHE A 59 4.28 -15.91 -1.68
CA PHE A 59 5.67 -16.18 -2.12
C PHE A 59 6.53 -14.91 -2.06
N VAL A 60 5.96 -13.75 -2.40
CA VAL A 60 6.63 -12.45 -2.24
C VAL A 60 6.90 -12.19 -0.75
N ALA A 61 5.92 -12.40 0.12
CA ALA A 61 6.08 -12.28 1.58
C ALA A 61 7.16 -13.23 2.14
N VAL A 62 7.28 -14.45 1.59
CA VAL A 62 8.39 -15.36 1.93
C VAL A 62 9.74 -14.76 1.54
N CYS A 63 9.86 -14.15 0.35
CA CYS A 63 11.07 -13.45 -0.09
C CYS A 63 11.44 -12.29 0.84
N TYR A 64 10.45 -11.47 1.23
CA TYR A 64 10.61 -10.43 2.24
C TYR A 64 11.13 -11.01 3.55
N SER A 65 10.62 -12.16 3.99
CA SER A 65 11.08 -12.77 5.25
C SER A 65 12.54 -13.24 5.23
N TYR A 66 13.08 -13.62 4.07
CA TYR A 66 14.50 -13.93 3.95
C TYR A 66 15.33 -12.65 4.06
N MET A 67 14.87 -11.58 3.39
CA MET A 67 15.57 -10.30 3.41
C MET A 67 15.50 -9.59 4.76
N VAL A 68 14.39 -9.66 5.49
CA VAL A 68 14.27 -9.14 6.87
C VAL A 68 15.27 -9.80 7.81
N LYS A 69 15.52 -11.11 7.65
CA LYS A 69 16.54 -11.83 8.44
C LYS A 69 17.96 -11.43 8.04
N TYR A 70 18.18 -11.14 6.76
CA TYR A 70 19.50 -10.80 6.24
C TYR A 70 19.88 -9.35 6.53
N VAL A 71 18.93 -8.42 6.40
CA VAL A 71 19.08 -6.98 6.61
C VAL A 71 17.90 -6.47 7.44
N PRO A 72 17.98 -6.56 8.79
CA PRO A 72 16.91 -6.11 9.68
C PRO A 72 16.95 -4.57 9.89
N VAL A 73 16.93 -3.81 8.79
CA VAL A 73 17.03 -2.34 8.80
C VAL A 73 15.76 -1.67 8.28
N ALA A 74 15.57 -0.40 8.64
CA ALA A 74 14.49 0.43 8.16
C ALA A 74 14.70 0.75 6.67
N GLY A 75 13.61 0.78 5.89
CA GLY A 75 13.63 1.01 4.44
C GLY A 75 13.26 -0.23 3.62
N GLY A 76 13.19 -1.41 4.23
CA GLY A 76 12.61 -2.61 3.63
C GLY A 76 13.16 -2.90 2.23
N ALA A 77 12.26 -2.99 1.24
CA ALA A 77 12.58 -3.30 -0.15
C ALA A 77 13.64 -2.39 -0.81
N PHE A 78 13.78 -1.14 -0.37
CA PHE A 78 14.85 -0.25 -0.84
C PHE A 78 16.23 -0.77 -0.42
N ALA A 79 16.40 -1.13 0.85
CA ALA A 79 17.65 -1.69 1.36
C ALA A 79 17.95 -3.05 0.71
N TYR A 80 16.91 -3.83 0.43
CA TYR A 80 17.04 -5.13 -0.24
C TYR A 80 17.52 -4.98 -1.68
N ALA A 81 16.93 -4.04 -2.42
CA ALA A 81 17.35 -3.68 -3.77
C ALA A 81 18.80 -3.18 -3.80
N TYR A 82 19.21 -2.38 -2.80
CA TYR A 82 20.60 -1.95 -2.65
C TYR A 82 21.55 -3.15 -2.50
N VAL A 83 21.28 -4.08 -1.58
CA VAL A 83 22.12 -5.28 -1.38
C VAL A 83 22.25 -6.13 -2.65
N GLY A 84 21.15 -6.28 -3.41
CA GLY A 84 21.15 -7.12 -4.61
C GLY A 84 21.76 -6.45 -5.85
N PHE A 85 21.43 -5.19 -6.09
CA PHE A 85 21.60 -4.54 -7.40
C PHE A 85 22.22 -3.14 -7.32
N GLY A 86 22.55 -2.71 -6.12
CA GLY A 86 23.27 -1.48 -5.90
C GLY A 86 22.39 -0.23 -5.97
N PRO A 87 23.04 0.93 -6.05
CA PRO A 87 22.39 2.18 -5.68
C PRO A 87 21.26 2.62 -6.64
N THR A 88 21.44 2.44 -7.96
CA THR A 88 20.42 2.85 -8.95
C THR A 88 19.14 2.00 -8.85
N ALA A 89 19.27 0.68 -8.67
CA ALA A 89 18.13 -0.19 -8.46
C ALA A 89 17.41 0.13 -7.14
N ALA A 90 18.16 0.48 -6.09
CA ALA A 90 17.59 0.95 -4.84
C ALA A 90 16.76 2.23 -5.04
N PHE A 91 17.24 3.20 -5.81
CA PHE A 91 16.46 4.41 -6.14
C PHE A 91 15.14 4.06 -6.84
N ILE A 92 15.19 3.25 -7.91
CA ILE A 92 13.98 2.89 -8.68
C ILE A 92 12.97 2.15 -7.78
N CYS A 93 13.45 1.17 -6.99
CA CYS A 93 12.63 0.42 -6.06
C CYS A 93 11.98 1.34 -5.00
N GLY A 94 12.79 2.16 -4.33
CA GLY A 94 12.31 3.07 -3.29
C GLY A 94 11.34 4.11 -3.84
N TRP A 95 11.64 4.74 -4.97
CA TRP A 95 10.79 5.77 -5.57
C TRP A 95 9.44 5.22 -6.07
N ALA A 96 9.43 3.98 -6.59
CA ALA A 96 8.20 3.30 -6.97
C ALA A 96 7.35 2.94 -5.74
N LEU A 97 7.96 2.54 -4.63
CA LEU A 97 7.24 2.24 -3.39
C LEU A 97 6.71 3.48 -2.69
N VAL A 98 7.46 4.60 -2.72
CA VAL A 98 6.97 5.89 -2.22
C VAL A 98 5.67 6.27 -2.94
N LEU A 99 5.58 6.07 -4.26
CA LEU A 99 4.33 6.28 -4.99
C LEU A 99 3.20 5.41 -4.43
N GLY A 100 3.46 4.10 -4.28
CA GLY A 100 2.46 3.16 -3.77
C GLY A 100 1.95 3.52 -2.38
N TYR A 101 2.84 3.94 -1.48
CA TYR A 101 2.44 4.30 -0.13
C TYR A 101 1.69 5.63 -0.06
N ILE A 102 2.15 6.66 -0.78
CA ILE A 102 1.46 7.97 -0.83
C ILE A 102 0.09 7.83 -1.49
N ALA A 103 -0.01 7.03 -2.55
CA ALA A 103 -1.26 6.70 -3.21
C ALA A 103 -2.33 6.22 -2.22
N ILE A 104 -1.99 5.31 -1.32
CA ILE A 104 -2.96 4.78 -0.36
C ILE A 104 -3.41 5.86 0.63
N VAL A 105 -2.48 6.69 1.11
CA VAL A 105 -2.83 7.85 1.95
C VAL A 105 -3.80 8.78 1.22
N CYS A 106 -3.60 9.04 -0.07
CA CYS A 106 -4.53 9.82 -0.88
C CYS A 106 -5.92 9.17 -0.96
N ILE A 107 -6.01 7.86 -1.23
CA ILE A 107 -7.29 7.13 -1.30
C ILE A 107 -8.03 7.18 0.05
N ASP A 108 -7.33 6.98 1.16
CA ASP A 108 -7.94 7.00 2.49
C ASP A 108 -8.38 8.42 2.89
N ILE A 109 -7.68 9.48 2.45
CA ILE A 109 -8.15 10.86 2.63
C ILE A 109 -9.42 11.13 1.81
N ALA A 110 -9.47 10.68 0.55
CA ALA A 110 -10.66 10.82 -0.29
C ALA A 110 -11.89 10.09 0.30
N ALA A 111 -11.65 9.05 1.11
CA ALA A 111 -12.69 8.33 1.84
C ALA A 111 -13.50 9.23 2.78
N LEU A 112 -12.84 10.19 3.44
CA LEU A 112 -13.48 11.06 4.42
C LEU A 112 -14.65 11.80 3.77
N ALA A 113 -14.48 12.34 2.56
CA ALA A 113 -15.57 13.02 1.86
C ALA A 113 -16.78 12.11 1.65
N LEU A 114 -16.58 10.86 1.18
CA LEU A 114 -17.69 9.96 0.90
C LEU A 114 -18.41 9.48 2.16
N ILE A 115 -17.67 9.17 3.23
CA ILE A 115 -18.25 8.73 4.51
C ILE A 115 -19.12 9.85 5.09
N PHE A 116 -18.62 11.08 5.11
CA PHE A 116 -19.37 12.22 5.65
C PHE A 116 -20.57 12.55 4.77
N ARG A 117 -20.44 12.48 3.45
CA ARG A 117 -21.57 12.62 2.51
C ARG A 117 -22.64 11.53 2.74
N PHE A 118 -22.23 10.32 3.08
CA PHE A 118 -23.15 9.22 3.35
C PHE A 118 -23.83 9.31 4.74
N LEU A 119 -23.09 9.71 5.78
CA LEU A 119 -23.62 9.82 7.15
C LEU A 119 -24.41 11.10 7.41
N PHE A 120 -23.94 12.20 6.84
CA PHE A 120 -24.44 13.55 7.08
C PHE A 120 -24.69 14.25 5.73
N PRO A 121 -25.65 13.73 4.93
CA PRO A 121 -25.94 14.29 3.62
C PRO A 121 -26.30 15.78 3.73
N GLY A 122 -25.72 16.60 2.85
CA GLY A 122 -25.92 18.05 2.78
C GLY A 122 -25.06 18.89 3.72
N VAL A 123 -24.29 18.32 4.65
CA VAL A 123 -23.48 19.10 5.62
C VAL A 123 -22.21 19.67 4.99
N PHE A 124 -21.50 18.88 4.18
CA PHE A 124 -20.25 19.28 3.53
C PHE A 124 -20.40 19.54 2.02
N GLU A 125 -21.62 19.41 1.49
CA GLU A 125 -21.95 19.55 0.07
C GLU A 125 -22.33 21.00 -0.30
N PHE A 126 -21.61 21.99 0.25
CA PHE A 126 -21.83 23.40 -0.05
C PHE A 126 -20.70 23.97 -0.92
N GLY A 127 -21.05 24.99 -1.73
CA GLY A 127 -20.12 25.67 -2.62
C GLY A 127 -19.61 24.76 -3.74
N PRO A 128 -20.43 24.39 -4.73
CA PRO A 128 -19.98 23.57 -5.86
C PRO A 128 -18.85 24.31 -6.60
N LEU A 129 -17.72 23.64 -6.79
CA LEU A 129 -16.54 24.21 -7.45
C LEU A 129 -16.50 23.86 -8.93
N TYR A 130 -16.37 22.56 -9.23
CA TYR A 130 -16.31 22.04 -10.60
C TYR A 130 -16.70 20.56 -10.62
N SER A 131 -17.04 20.09 -11.81
CA SER A 131 -17.23 18.66 -12.08
C SER A 131 -15.98 18.08 -12.72
N ILE A 132 -15.47 16.97 -12.19
CA ILE A 132 -14.39 16.20 -12.80
C ILE A 132 -14.84 14.75 -12.94
N ALA A 133 -14.78 14.22 -14.17
CA ALA A 133 -15.17 12.85 -14.51
C ALA A 133 -16.53 12.41 -13.92
N GLY A 134 -17.54 13.28 -13.99
CA GLY A 134 -18.90 13.00 -13.51
C GLY A 134 -19.09 13.15 -12.00
N TRP A 135 -18.08 13.60 -11.25
CA TRP A 135 -18.19 13.89 -9.82
C TRP A 135 -18.17 15.40 -9.57
N GLN A 136 -19.18 15.91 -8.85
CA GLN A 136 -19.19 17.30 -8.38
C GLN A 136 -18.34 17.43 -7.12
N VAL A 137 -17.32 18.28 -7.20
CA VAL A 137 -16.43 18.61 -6.07
C VAL A 137 -17.01 19.83 -5.36
N TYR A 138 -17.29 19.68 -4.06
CA TYR A 138 -17.80 20.75 -3.22
C TYR A 138 -16.69 21.35 -2.36
N THR A 139 -16.78 22.66 -2.09
CA THR A 139 -15.86 23.39 -1.23
C THR A 139 -15.79 22.78 0.17
N GLY A 140 -16.94 22.39 0.75
CA GLY A 140 -16.98 21.77 2.07
C GLY A 140 -16.23 20.43 2.13
N GLU A 141 -16.27 19.63 1.07
CA GLU A 141 -15.52 18.37 1.00
C GLU A 141 -14.01 18.61 0.84
N VAL A 142 -13.63 19.60 0.04
CA VAL A 142 -12.23 20.03 -0.09
C VAL A 142 -11.70 20.48 1.27
N MET A 143 -12.47 21.27 2.03
CA MET A 143 -12.11 21.71 3.38
C MET A 143 -11.95 20.52 4.34
N LEU A 144 -12.91 19.58 4.32
CA LEU A 144 -12.88 18.39 5.16
C LEU A 144 -11.64 17.52 4.86
N MET A 145 -11.37 17.23 3.59
CA MET A 145 -10.22 16.43 3.19
C MET A 145 -8.91 17.14 3.51
N THR A 146 -8.82 18.45 3.28
CA THR A 146 -7.65 19.27 3.62
C THR A 146 -7.40 19.25 5.13
N PHE A 147 -8.44 19.43 5.94
CA PHE A 147 -8.35 19.31 7.39
C PHE A 147 -7.87 17.92 7.81
N GLY A 148 -8.44 16.85 7.22
CA GLY A 148 -8.01 15.48 7.45
C GLY A 148 -6.52 15.29 7.15
N THR A 149 -6.06 15.73 5.97
CA THR A 149 -4.64 15.63 5.58
C THR A 149 -3.73 16.34 6.58
N LEU A 150 -4.07 17.56 6.98
CA LEU A 150 -3.28 18.34 7.94
C LEU A 150 -3.31 17.73 9.35
N ALA A 151 -4.46 17.22 9.79
CA ALA A 151 -4.60 16.60 11.10
C ALA A 151 -3.78 15.30 11.21
N PHE A 152 -3.90 14.39 10.24
CA PHE A 152 -3.11 13.16 10.21
C PHE A 152 -1.63 13.45 9.99
N GLY A 153 -1.30 14.42 9.13
CA GLY A 153 0.07 14.88 8.92
C GLY A 153 0.70 15.43 10.21
N TRP A 154 -0.03 16.27 10.95
CA TRP A 154 0.42 16.82 12.24
C TRP A 154 0.58 15.74 13.32
N MET A 155 -0.33 14.78 13.37
CA MET A 155 -0.24 13.65 14.30
C MET A 155 1.04 12.83 14.05
N ASN A 156 1.34 12.53 12.78
CA ASN A 156 2.57 11.82 12.40
C ASN A 156 3.82 12.68 12.61
N TYR A 157 3.72 14.01 12.44
CA TYR A 157 4.81 14.95 12.74
C TYR A 157 5.21 14.91 14.22
N ARG A 158 4.24 14.84 15.14
CA ARG A 158 4.47 14.93 16.59
C ARG A 158 4.93 13.62 17.24
N GLY A 159 4.74 12.48 16.58
CA GLY A 159 5.31 11.18 16.99
C GLY A 159 4.30 10.03 17.08
N VAL A 160 4.82 8.82 16.87
CA VAL A 160 4.06 7.57 16.63
C VAL A 160 3.53 6.89 17.91
N SER A 161 3.95 7.32 19.11
CA SER A 161 3.67 6.56 20.35
C SER A 161 2.19 6.45 20.71
N PHE A 162 1.37 7.43 20.30
CA PHE A 162 -0.09 7.37 20.41
C PHE A 162 -0.73 6.57 19.26
N ALA A 163 -0.21 6.75 18.04
CA ALA A 163 -0.74 6.12 16.82
C ALA A 163 -0.68 4.58 16.89
N GLY A 164 0.42 4.00 17.38
CA GLY A 164 0.59 2.55 17.47
C GLY A 164 -0.37 1.84 18.44
N LYS A 165 -0.76 2.51 19.54
CA LYS A 165 -1.72 1.95 20.52
C LYS A 165 -3.15 1.98 19.99
N LEU A 166 -3.52 3.07 19.30
CA LEU A 166 -4.82 3.16 18.64
C LEU A 166 -4.97 2.19 17.47
N GLN A 167 -3.87 1.89 16.76
CA GLN A 167 -3.88 0.99 15.60
C GLN A 167 -4.54 -0.36 15.90
N VAL A 168 -4.23 -0.96 17.06
CA VAL A 168 -4.78 -2.27 17.46
C VAL A 168 -6.29 -2.19 17.66
N VAL A 169 -6.76 -1.17 18.40
CA VAL A 169 -8.19 -0.95 18.65
C VAL A 169 -8.94 -0.71 17.34
N LEU A 170 -8.40 0.13 16.47
CA LEU A 170 -9.00 0.45 15.17
C LEU A 170 -9.03 -0.76 14.23
N ALA A 171 -7.99 -1.61 14.23
CA ALA A 171 -7.96 -2.85 13.46
C ALA A 171 -9.01 -3.87 13.94
N TYR A 172 -9.23 -3.97 15.24
CA TYR A 172 -10.34 -4.78 15.79
C TYR A 172 -11.70 -4.22 15.42
N MET A 173 -11.89 -2.90 15.56
CA MET A 173 -13.13 -2.23 15.19
C MET A 173 -13.47 -2.44 13.71
N LEU A 174 -12.48 -2.30 12.83
CA LEU A 174 -12.59 -2.60 11.40
C LEU A 174 -13.02 -4.05 11.15
N THR A 175 -12.30 -5.00 11.75
CA THR A 175 -12.55 -6.44 11.57
C THR A 175 -13.97 -6.82 12.02
N ILE A 176 -14.36 -6.37 13.22
CA ILE A 176 -15.69 -6.62 13.78
C ILE A 176 -16.76 -5.95 12.92
N GLY A 177 -16.51 -4.74 12.43
CA GLY A 177 -17.45 -4.01 11.57
C GLY A 177 -17.70 -4.72 10.23
N ILE A 178 -16.67 -5.29 9.60
CA ILE A 178 -16.82 -6.10 8.38
C ILE A 178 -17.60 -7.39 8.66
N VAL A 179 -17.30 -8.08 9.75
CA VAL A 179 -18.03 -9.31 10.13
C VAL A 179 -19.50 -8.99 10.44
N ALA A 180 -19.77 -7.89 11.14
CA ALA A 180 -21.12 -7.42 11.41
C ALA A 180 -21.86 -7.06 10.11
N LEU A 181 -21.21 -6.34 9.18
CA LEU A 181 -21.75 -6.04 7.87
C LEU A 181 -22.18 -7.32 7.14
N PHE A 182 -21.28 -8.30 7.05
CA PHE A 182 -21.56 -9.57 6.40
C PHE A 182 -22.71 -10.34 7.04
N ALA A 183 -22.66 -10.51 8.37
CA ALA A 183 -23.70 -11.19 9.11
C ALA A 183 -25.08 -10.53 8.92
N GLY A 184 -25.13 -9.19 8.93
CA GLY A 184 -26.35 -8.43 8.66
C GLY A 184 -26.87 -8.66 7.25
N THR A 185 -26.02 -8.46 6.23
CA THR A 185 -26.42 -8.65 4.84
C THR A 185 -26.84 -10.09 4.53
N ALA A 186 -26.20 -11.08 5.16
CA ALA A 186 -26.54 -12.50 4.99
C ALA A 186 -27.83 -12.90 5.73
N SER A 187 -28.29 -12.10 6.69
CA SER A 187 -29.53 -12.34 7.43
C SER A 187 -30.78 -11.75 6.78
N LEU A 188 -30.62 -10.97 5.69
CA LEU A 188 -31.75 -10.40 4.96
C LEU A 188 -32.53 -11.49 4.22
N GLU A 189 -33.85 -11.33 4.14
CA GLU A 189 -34.71 -12.24 3.38
C GLU A 189 -34.35 -12.25 1.88
N SER A 190 -33.85 -11.13 1.35
CA SER A 190 -33.39 -11.02 -0.04
C SER A 190 -32.04 -11.70 -0.28
N ALA A 191 -31.32 -12.13 0.77
CA ALA A 191 -30.00 -12.71 0.66
C ALA A 191 -30.06 -14.15 0.16
N HIS A 192 -29.75 -14.34 -1.13
CA HIS A 192 -29.78 -15.66 -1.76
C HIS A 192 -28.48 -15.92 -2.52
N MET A 193 -28.02 -17.18 -2.51
CA MET A 193 -26.88 -17.61 -3.33
C MET A 193 -27.14 -17.45 -4.83
N SER A 194 -28.41 -17.46 -5.25
CA SER A 194 -28.81 -17.19 -6.64
C SER A 194 -28.45 -15.76 -7.08
N ASN A 195 -28.33 -14.80 -6.16
CA ASN A 195 -27.96 -13.42 -6.48
C ASN A 195 -26.49 -13.29 -6.89
N LEU A 196 -25.67 -14.33 -6.68
CA LEU A 196 -24.32 -14.40 -7.23
C LEU A 196 -24.30 -14.64 -8.75
N MET A 197 -25.47 -14.84 -9.36
CA MET A 197 -25.61 -14.82 -10.82
C MET A 197 -25.88 -13.39 -11.32
N PRO A 198 -25.23 -12.96 -12.41
CA PRO A 198 -24.18 -13.65 -13.15
C PRO A 198 -22.88 -13.82 -12.35
N MET A 199 -22.21 -14.96 -12.49
CA MET A 199 -20.97 -15.25 -11.73
C MET A 199 -19.78 -14.36 -12.14
N PHE A 200 -19.77 -13.92 -13.40
CA PHE A 200 -18.72 -13.13 -14.04
C PHE A 200 -19.32 -11.90 -14.73
N ALA A 201 -18.49 -10.91 -15.06
CA ALA A 201 -18.93 -9.73 -15.78
C ALA A 201 -19.47 -10.07 -17.19
N GLU A 202 -20.64 -9.53 -17.57
CA GLU A 202 -21.42 -9.92 -18.76
C GLU A 202 -20.75 -9.66 -20.13
N HIS A 203 -19.58 -9.01 -20.15
CA HIS A 203 -18.87 -8.64 -21.38
C HIS A 203 -17.40 -9.10 -21.42
N ARG A 204 -17.01 -10.01 -20.52
CA ARG A 204 -15.61 -10.45 -20.40
C ARG A 204 -15.53 -11.96 -20.26
N THR A 205 -14.43 -12.54 -20.73
CA THR A 205 -14.15 -13.95 -20.48
C THR A 205 -13.92 -14.17 -18.98
N PRO A 206 -14.26 -15.36 -18.43
CA PRO A 206 -14.00 -15.68 -17.02
C PRO A 206 -12.53 -15.47 -16.62
N LEU A 207 -11.60 -15.82 -17.52
CA LEU A 207 -10.16 -15.60 -17.31
C LEU A 207 -9.84 -14.10 -17.18
N SER A 208 -10.39 -13.26 -18.05
CA SER A 208 -10.17 -11.79 -17.99
C SER A 208 -10.68 -11.19 -16.68
N CYS A 209 -11.83 -11.66 -16.19
CA CYS A 209 -12.39 -11.24 -14.91
C CYS A 209 -11.43 -11.49 -13.75
N VAL A 210 -10.84 -12.69 -13.71
CA VAL A 210 -9.85 -13.07 -12.68
C VAL A 210 -8.55 -12.28 -12.84
N LEU A 211 -8.06 -12.11 -14.08
CA LEU A 211 -6.79 -11.42 -14.36
C LEU A 211 -6.81 -9.94 -13.97
N ILE A 212 -7.95 -9.26 -14.08
CA ILE A 212 -8.11 -7.85 -13.69
C ILE A 212 -7.90 -7.68 -12.18
N ILE A 213 -8.53 -8.53 -11.38
CA ILE A 213 -8.43 -8.49 -9.92
C ILE A 213 -7.05 -8.96 -9.47
N PHE A 214 -6.49 -9.96 -10.15
CA PHE A 214 -5.12 -10.39 -9.94
C PHE A 214 -4.12 -9.25 -10.21
N ALA A 215 -4.29 -8.48 -11.28
CA ALA A 215 -3.37 -7.40 -11.67
C ALA A 215 -3.21 -6.32 -10.59
N ILE A 216 -4.30 -5.99 -9.87
CA ILE A 216 -4.29 -5.03 -8.75
C ILE A 216 -4.03 -5.66 -7.38
N SER A 217 -3.73 -6.95 -7.30
CA SER A 217 -3.39 -7.61 -6.04
C SER A 217 -2.23 -6.95 -5.28
N PRO A 218 -1.19 -6.37 -5.95
CA PRO A 218 -0.19 -5.59 -5.25
C PRO A 218 -0.75 -4.40 -4.49
N PHE A 219 -1.86 -3.79 -4.92
CA PHE A 219 -2.59 -2.77 -4.16
C PHE A 219 -3.50 -3.39 -3.09
N LEU A 220 -4.22 -4.48 -3.39
CA LEU A 220 -5.18 -5.05 -2.43
C LEU A 220 -4.51 -5.55 -1.15
N PHE A 221 -3.27 -6.04 -1.28
CA PHE A 221 -2.52 -6.64 -0.18
C PHE A 221 -1.24 -5.87 0.16
N VAL A 222 -1.05 -4.67 -0.38
CA VAL A 222 -0.03 -3.75 0.15
C VAL A 222 -0.29 -3.52 1.63
N GLY A 223 0.74 -3.53 2.45
CA GLY A 223 0.59 -3.44 3.89
C GLY A 223 1.25 -4.60 4.63
N PHE A 224 1.33 -5.81 4.04
CA PHE A 224 2.21 -6.84 4.61
C PHE A 224 3.68 -6.39 4.58
N ASP A 225 4.05 -5.58 3.60
CA ASP A 225 5.37 -4.99 3.42
C ASP A 225 5.60 -3.76 4.31
N THR A 226 4.64 -3.35 5.15
CA THR A 226 4.89 -2.38 6.24
C THR A 226 5.66 -3.04 7.39
N VAL A 227 5.54 -4.36 7.55
CA VAL A 227 6.27 -5.17 8.53
C VAL A 227 7.78 -4.96 8.41
N PRO A 228 8.44 -5.21 7.26
CA PRO A 228 9.87 -4.96 7.10
C PRO A 228 10.25 -3.48 7.28
N GLN A 229 9.35 -2.53 7.01
CA GLN A 229 9.64 -1.10 7.25
C GLN A 229 9.78 -0.75 8.73
N ALA A 230 9.19 -1.58 9.61
CA ALA A 230 9.27 -1.44 11.05
C ALA A 230 10.32 -2.38 11.70
N ALA A 231 11.16 -3.05 10.89
CA ALA A 231 12.04 -4.11 11.37
C ALA A 231 13.04 -3.67 12.46
N GLU A 232 13.56 -2.44 12.38
CA GLU A 232 14.46 -1.89 13.41
C GLU A 232 13.80 -1.76 14.79
N GLU A 233 12.47 -1.61 14.83
CA GLU A 233 11.70 -1.38 16.05
C GLU A 233 11.12 -2.66 16.66
N PHE A 234 11.43 -3.83 16.08
CA PHE A 234 10.93 -5.10 16.59
C PHE A 234 11.50 -5.41 17.98
N ALA A 235 10.61 -5.59 18.95
CA ALA A 235 10.93 -6.12 20.27
C ALA A 235 10.97 -7.67 20.29
N PHE A 236 11.06 -8.31 19.12
CA PHE A 236 11.00 -9.76 18.95
C PHE A 236 11.90 -10.22 17.80
N ASP A 237 12.15 -11.52 17.72
CA ASP A 237 12.95 -12.12 16.66
C ASP A 237 12.36 -11.83 15.25
N PRO A 238 13.10 -11.16 14.35
CA PRO A 238 12.67 -10.88 12.98
C PRO A 238 12.24 -12.13 12.20
N ALA A 239 12.63 -13.34 12.61
CA ALA A 239 12.17 -14.57 11.99
C ALA A 239 10.66 -14.81 12.07
N ARG A 240 9.97 -14.21 13.06
CA ARG A 240 8.51 -14.30 13.19
C ARG A 240 7.77 -13.47 12.14
N SER A 241 8.44 -12.50 11.49
CA SER A 241 7.86 -11.63 10.45
C SER A 241 7.18 -12.41 9.33
N ARG A 242 7.72 -13.57 8.93
CA ARG A 242 7.12 -14.43 7.89
C ARG A 242 5.67 -14.79 8.19
N ARG A 243 5.41 -15.30 9.40
CA ARG A 243 4.07 -15.72 9.82
C ARG A 243 3.14 -14.53 9.91
N ILE A 244 3.64 -13.40 10.43
CA ILE A 244 2.88 -12.16 10.54
C ILE A 244 2.40 -11.68 9.16
N MET A 245 3.30 -11.61 8.17
CA MET A 245 2.97 -11.16 6.81
C MET A 245 1.96 -12.11 6.13
N ILE A 246 2.20 -13.42 6.19
CA ILE A 246 1.31 -14.41 5.55
C ILE A 246 -0.08 -14.37 6.19
N LEU A 247 -0.16 -14.35 7.53
CA LEU A 247 -1.45 -14.27 8.24
C LEU A 247 -2.19 -12.97 7.91
N ALA A 248 -1.49 -11.84 7.80
CA ALA A 248 -2.09 -10.57 7.42
C ALA A 248 -2.68 -10.62 5.99
N ILE A 249 -1.96 -11.21 5.02
CA ILE A 249 -2.45 -11.38 3.64
C ILE A 249 -3.74 -12.22 3.62
N PHE A 250 -3.74 -13.41 4.23
CA PHE A 250 -4.91 -14.28 4.21
C PHE A 250 -6.10 -13.71 5.01
N MET A 251 -5.84 -13.00 6.11
CA MET A 251 -6.90 -12.26 6.82
C MET A 251 -7.48 -11.15 5.93
N GLY A 252 -6.62 -10.46 5.17
CA GLY A 252 -7.04 -9.52 4.13
C GLY A 252 -8.00 -10.18 3.12
N VAL A 253 -7.64 -11.34 2.55
CA VAL A 253 -8.51 -12.06 1.60
C VAL A 253 -9.88 -12.32 2.19
N ILE A 254 -9.93 -12.81 3.42
CA ILE A 254 -11.20 -13.10 4.11
C ILE A 254 -12.02 -11.80 4.21
N LEU A 255 -11.43 -10.72 4.72
CA LEU A 255 -12.15 -9.45 4.92
C LEU A 255 -12.61 -8.83 3.59
N TYR A 256 -11.76 -8.76 2.56
CA TYR A 256 -12.14 -8.29 1.23
C TYR A 256 -13.26 -9.15 0.62
N SER A 257 -13.20 -10.46 0.79
CA SER A 257 -14.23 -11.40 0.30
C SER A 257 -15.56 -11.19 1.01
N LEU A 258 -15.56 -10.98 2.34
CA LEU A 258 -16.76 -10.73 3.11
C LEU A 258 -17.47 -9.45 2.65
N VAL A 259 -16.73 -8.35 2.44
CA VAL A 259 -17.34 -7.09 1.96
C VAL A 259 -17.86 -7.23 0.52
N ALA A 260 -17.11 -7.88 -0.37
CA ALA A 260 -17.57 -8.11 -1.74
C ALA A 260 -18.85 -8.98 -1.78
N LEU A 261 -18.90 -10.02 -0.95
CA LEU A 261 -20.08 -10.87 -0.81
C LEU A 261 -21.26 -10.13 -0.17
N SER A 262 -21.02 -9.26 0.81
CA SER A 262 -22.07 -8.41 1.39
C SER A 262 -22.80 -7.57 0.37
N VAL A 263 -22.11 -7.10 -0.67
CA VAL A 263 -22.74 -6.36 -1.77
C VAL A 263 -23.44 -7.29 -2.75
N ALA A 264 -22.83 -8.42 -3.09
CA ALA A 264 -23.33 -9.33 -4.13
C ALA A 264 -24.48 -10.26 -3.68
N ILE A 265 -24.59 -10.57 -2.39
CA ILE A 265 -25.60 -11.52 -1.89
C ILE A 265 -26.98 -10.86 -1.74
N VAL A 266 -27.03 -9.55 -1.48
CA VAL A 266 -28.27 -8.84 -1.13
C VAL A 266 -29.21 -8.70 -2.32
N MET A 267 -28.65 -8.50 -3.51
CA MET A 267 -29.35 -8.45 -4.79
C MET A 267 -28.35 -8.73 -5.93
N PRO A 268 -28.81 -9.18 -7.12
CA PRO A 268 -27.94 -9.40 -8.26
C PRO A 268 -27.06 -8.18 -8.56
N TYR A 269 -25.76 -8.41 -8.78
CA TYR A 269 -24.81 -7.30 -8.96
C TYR A 269 -25.18 -6.35 -10.13
N PRO A 270 -25.75 -6.78 -11.28
CA PRO A 270 -26.11 -5.84 -12.34
C PRO A 270 -27.19 -4.86 -11.90
N GLU A 271 -28.16 -5.33 -11.11
CA GLU A 271 -29.20 -4.47 -10.54
C GLU A 271 -28.63 -3.48 -9.52
N MET A 272 -27.70 -3.95 -8.68
CA MET A 272 -26.97 -3.07 -7.75
C MET A 272 -26.20 -1.98 -8.50
N LEU A 273 -25.52 -2.33 -9.59
CA LEU A 273 -24.79 -1.37 -10.42
C LEU A 273 -25.72 -0.38 -11.13
N ALA A 274 -26.86 -0.83 -11.64
CA ALA A 274 -27.88 0.04 -12.22
C ALA A 274 -28.43 1.05 -11.20
N LYS A 275 -28.68 0.60 -9.96
CA LYS A 275 -29.07 1.48 -8.85
C LYS A 275 -27.99 2.52 -8.54
N MET A 276 -26.72 2.11 -8.48
CA MET A 276 -25.61 3.04 -8.26
C MET A 276 -25.52 4.09 -9.37
N GLU A 277 -25.73 3.69 -10.62
CA GLU A 277 -25.69 4.61 -11.75
C GLU A 277 -26.82 5.64 -11.73
N ALA A 278 -28.05 5.21 -11.41
CA ALA A 278 -29.18 6.12 -11.22
C ALA A 278 -28.93 7.11 -10.07
N LEU A 279 -28.26 6.66 -8.99
CA LEU A 279 -27.86 7.52 -7.89
C LEU A 279 -26.80 8.55 -8.32
N ARG A 280 -25.79 8.15 -9.12
CA ARG A 280 -24.80 9.09 -9.69
C ARG A 280 -25.47 10.15 -10.56
N ALA A 281 -26.41 9.74 -11.42
CA ALA A 281 -27.10 10.64 -12.35
C ALA A 281 -28.01 11.66 -11.65
N SER A 282 -28.61 11.28 -10.51
CA SER A 282 -29.45 12.17 -9.69
C SER A 282 -28.65 13.03 -8.70
N GLY A 283 -27.32 12.93 -8.68
CA GLY A 283 -26.45 13.65 -7.75
C GLY A 283 -26.42 13.04 -6.34
N GLY A 284 -26.99 11.85 -6.14
CA GLY A 284 -26.97 11.12 -4.88
C GLY A 284 -25.66 10.38 -4.61
N THR A 285 -25.53 9.85 -3.40
CA THR A 285 -24.30 9.23 -2.90
C THR A 285 -24.16 7.77 -3.33
N ALA A 286 -23.69 7.53 -4.55
CA ALA A 286 -23.50 6.17 -5.06
C ALA A 286 -22.42 5.41 -4.29
N TRP A 287 -22.82 4.51 -3.40
CA TRP A 287 -21.90 3.65 -2.65
C TRP A 287 -22.54 2.30 -2.35
N ALA A 288 -22.16 1.28 -3.13
CA ALA A 288 -22.78 -0.04 -3.09
C ALA A 288 -22.70 -0.69 -1.68
N THR A 289 -21.53 -0.62 -1.05
CA THR A 289 -21.36 -1.18 0.31
C THR A 289 -22.16 -0.42 1.36
N GLY A 290 -22.28 0.91 1.22
CA GLY A 290 -23.14 1.74 2.06
C GLY A 290 -24.61 1.39 1.91
N ASP A 291 -25.05 1.19 0.69
CA ASP A 291 -26.42 0.80 0.38
C ASP A 291 -26.74 -0.61 0.91
N ALA A 292 -25.84 -1.59 0.73
CA ALA A 292 -25.97 -2.92 1.31
C ALA A 292 -26.05 -2.89 2.86
N ALA A 293 -25.23 -2.05 3.51
CA ALA A 293 -25.29 -1.86 4.96
C ALA A 293 -26.62 -1.22 5.42
N THR A 294 -27.14 -0.27 4.64
CA THR A 294 -28.42 0.39 4.92
C THR A 294 -29.58 -0.58 4.76
N MET A 295 -29.53 -1.47 3.76
CA MET A 295 -30.50 -2.55 3.61
C MET A 295 -30.48 -3.51 4.81
N ALA A 296 -29.28 -3.88 5.28
CA ALA A 296 -29.12 -4.83 6.38
C ALA A 296 -29.61 -4.33 7.74
N PHE A 297 -29.36 -3.06 8.07
CA PHE A 297 -29.53 -2.55 9.43
C PHE A 297 -30.22 -1.17 9.51
N GLY A 298 -30.76 -0.67 8.39
CA GLY A 298 -31.31 0.67 8.30
C GLY A 298 -30.28 1.75 8.67
N LYS A 299 -30.72 2.80 9.37
CA LYS A 299 -29.85 3.90 9.83
C LYS A 299 -28.75 3.43 10.78
N PHE A 300 -28.96 2.35 11.53
CA PHE A 300 -27.93 1.79 12.40
C PHE A 300 -26.78 1.15 11.60
N GLY A 301 -27.07 0.60 10.41
CA GLY A 301 -26.07 0.06 9.49
C GLY A 301 -25.07 1.07 9.00
N ALA A 302 -25.55 2.28 8.73
CA ALA A 302 -24.69 3.39 8.36
C ALA A 302 -23.66 3.70 9.45
N ILE A 303 -24.05 3.64 10.73
CA ILE A 303 -23.15 3.88 11.87
C ILE A 303 -22.15 2.74 12.03
N VAL A 304 -22.59 1.49 11.98
CA VAL A 304 -21.69 0.31 12.08
C VAL A 304 -20.64 0.33 10.97
N LEU A 305 -21.08 0.58 9.74
CA LEU A 305 -20.21 0.69 8.58
C LEU A 305 -19.25 1.88 8.72
N ALA A 306 -19.75 3.05 9.13
CA ALA A 306 -18.91 4.22 9.34
C ALA A 306 -17.82 4.00 10.37
N CYS A 307 -18.13 3.34 11.50
CA CYS A 307 -17.12 2.96 12.47
C CYS A 307 -16.06 2.05 11.83
N ALA A 308 -16.48 1.00 11.12
CA ALA A 308 -15.56 0.08 10.44
C ALA A 308 -14.62 0.82 9.48
N VAL A 309 -15.20 1.67 8.64
CA VAL A 309 -14.47 2.45 7.64
C VAL A 309 -13.54 3.45 8.29
N LEU A 310 -13.99 4.20 9.30
CA LEU A 310 -13.12 5.14 10.03
C LEU A 310 -11.92 4.40 10.64
N GLY A 311 -12.13 3.17 11.11
CA GLY A 311 -11.06 2.26 11.51
C GLY A 311 -10.05 2.04 10.39
N ALA A 312 -10.51 1.54 9.24
CA ALA A 312 -9.67 1.31 8.06
C ALA A 312 -8.90 2.54 7.59
N VAL A 313 -9.59 3.67 7.46
CA VAL A 313 -9.00 4.94 7.01
C VAL A 313 -7.91 5.41 7.98
N CYS A 314 -8.20 5.39 9.28
CA CYS A 314 -7.23 5.81 10.28
C CYS A 314 -6.02 4.86 10.33
N THR A 315 -6.24 3.54 10.21
CA THR A 315 -5.16 2.55 10.24
C THR A 315 -4.30 2.61 9.00
N GLY A 316 -4.91 2.77 7.82
CA GLY A 316 -4.23 2.86 6.53
C GLY A 316 -3.38 4.11 6.43
N ILE A 317 -3.96 5.28 6.72
CA ILE A 317 -3.24 6.57 6.71
C ILE A 317 -2.01 6.50 7.62
N ASN A 318 -2.18 6.08 8.88
CA ASN A 318 -1.07 6.01 9.82
C ASN A 318 0.00 5.00 9.38
N GLY A 319 -0.41 3.81 8.92
CA GLY A 319 0.51 2.78 8.44
C GLY A 319 1.38 3.27 7.29
N PHE A 320 0.78 3.93 6.29
CA PHE A 320 1.50 4.40 5.12
C PHE A 320 2.24 5.73 5.31
N TYR A 321 1.84 6.60 6.24
CA TYR A 321 2.69 7.72 6.66
C TYR A 321 3.99 7.21 7.29
N ILE A 322 3.89 6.21 8.15
CA ILE A 322 5.05 5.57 8.78
C ILE A 322 5.93 4.90 7.71
N ALA A 323 5.35 4.09 6.82
CA ALA A 323 6.10 3.40 5.77
C ALA A 323 6.79 4.39 4.80
N THR A 324 6.07 5.42 4.35
CA THR A 324 6.61 6.45 3.44
C THR A 324 7.74 7.24 4.07
N SER A 325 7.52 7.74 5.29
CA SER A 325 8.50 8.61 5.95
C SER A 325 9.79 7.86 6.31
N ARG A 326 9.69 6.59 6.73
CA ARG A 326 10.85 5.71 6.97
C ARG A 326 11.59 5.37 5.68
N LEU A 327 10.85 5.09 4.60
CA LEU A 327 11.46 4.81 3.30
C LEU A 327 12.24 6.02 2.77
N LEU A 328 11.64 7.21 2.81
CA LEU A 328 12.31 8.46 2.42
C LEU A 328 13.53 8.76 3.29
N LEU A 329 13.42 8.55 4.61
CA LEU A 329 14.55 8.68 5.54
C LEU A 329 15.70 7.73 5.19
N SER A 330 15.43 6.45 4.95
CA SER A 330 16.45 5.46 4.57
C SER A 330 17.12 5.79 3.23
N MET A 331 16.35 6.27 2.25
CA MET A 331 16.88 6.76 0.97
C MET A 331 17.79 7.97 1.16
N ALA A 332 17.43 8.89 2.05
CA ALA A 332 18.22 10.09 2.35
C ALA A 332 19.50 9.79 3.16
N ARG A 333 19.44 8.83 4.10
CA ARG A 333 20.60 8.31 4.84
C ARG A 333 21.64 7.74 3.86
N GLY A 334 21.19 6.99 2.86
CA GLY A 334 22.04 6.51 1.76
C GLY A 334 22.54 7.58 0.79
N ARG A 335 22.18 8.86 0.98
CA ARG A 335 22.44 9.99 0.06
C ARG A 335 21.88 9.78 -1.36
N ILE A 336 20.99 8.79 -1.51
CA ILE A 336 20.28 8.46 -2.74
C ILE A 336 19.23 9.53 -3.05
N LEU A 337 18.60 10.07 -2.00
CA LEU A 337 17.79 11.29 -2.05
C LEU A 337 18.51 12.47 -1.38
N PRO A 338 18.07 13.73 -1.63
CA PRO A 338 18.58 14.90 -0.93
C PRO A 338 18.59 14.70 0.58
N SER A 339 19.65 15.16 1.26
CA SER A 339 19.76 15.01 2.73
C SER A 339 18.65 15.73 3.48
N TRP A 340 17.96 16.67 2.84
CA TRP A 340 16.76 17.32 3.34
C TRP A 340 15.70 16.31 3.80
N PHE A 341 15.53 15.18 3.12
CA PHE A 341 14.57 14.14 3.53
C PHE A 341 15.02 13.36 4.79
N GLY A 342 16.31 13.45 5.15
CA GLY A 342 16.91 12.72 6.26
C GLY A 342 16.92 13.48 7.59
N ASP A 343 16.48 14.74 7.61
CA ASP A 343 16.52 15.54 8.83
C ASP A 343 15.45 15.11 9.83
N ILE A 344 15.90 14.91 11.07
CA ILE A 344 15.07 14.45 12.19
C ILE A 344 14.70 15.65 13.06
N HIS A 345 13.45 15.71 13.53
CA HIS A 345 12.97 16.77 14.39
C HIS A 345 13.66 16.71 15.77
N PRO A 346 14.26 17.81 16.28
CA PRO A 346 15.02 17.79 17.55
C PRO A 346 14.20 17.32 18.76
N LYS A 347 12.93 17.76 18.85
CA LYS A 347 12.01 17.43 19.95
C LYS A 347 11.26 16.10 19.79
N TYR A 348 10.70 15.83 18.61
CA TYR A 348 9.78 14.71 18.37
C TYR A 348 10.46 13.47 17.79
N ARG A 349 11.72 13.57 17.35
CA ARG A 349 12.50 12.48 16.78
C ARG A 349 11.85 11.81 15.56
N THR A 350 11.10 12.59 14.78
CA THR A 350 10.42 12.16 13.55
C THR A 350 11.11 12.74 12.31
N PRO A 351 11.07 12.07 11.15
CA PRO A 351 11.58 12.59 9.87
C PRO A 351 10.64 13.66 9.29
N TYR A 352 10.61 14.83 9.93
CA TYR A 352 9.57 15.84 9.71
C TYR A 352 9.50 16.39 8.28
N LYS A 353 10.65 16.52 7.60
CA LYS A 353 10.69 17.01 6.22
C LYS A 353 10.13 16.00 5.21
N ALA A 354 10.39 14.71 5.44
CA ALA A 354 9.75 13.65 4.65
C ALA A 354 8.23 13.65 4.85
N ILE A 355 7.77 13.87 6.08
CA ILE A 355 6.33 13.99 6.39
C ILE A 355 5.73 15.22 5.68
N LEU A 356 6.42 16.37 5.69
CA LEU A 356 5.97 17.58 4.99
C LEU A 356 5.87 17.36 3.47
N PHE A 357 6.82 16.63 2.88
CA PHE A 357 6.73 16.24 1.47
C PHE A 357 5.50 15.36 1.20
N THR A 358 5.25 14.35 2.03
CA THR A 358 4.05 13.51 1.92
C THR A 358 2.78 14.36 2.01
N ILE A 359 2.68 15.27 2.99
CA ILE A 359 1.54 16.19 3.14
C ILE A 359 1.35 17.02 1.87
N ALA A 360 2.41 17.58 1.31
CA ALA A 360 2.34 18.41 0.11
C ALA A 360 1.76 17.65 -1.10
N ILE A 361 2.14 16.37 -1.29
CA ILE A 361 1.58 15.54 -2.36
C ILE A 361 0.13 15.15 -2.06
N VAL A 362 -0.18 14.75 -0.82
CA VAL A 362 -1.53 14.32 -0.42
C VAL A 362 -2.54 15.47 -0.50
N LEU A 363 -2.11 16.72 -0.28
CA LEU A 363 -2.92 17.93 -0.43
C LEU A 363 -3.40 18.19 -1.87
N LEU A 364 -2.92 17.44 -2.87
CA LEU A 364 -3.48 17.47 -4.22
C LEU A 364 -4.79 16.67 -4.33
N THR A 365 -4.99 15.68 -3.45
CA THR A 365 -6.15 14.77 -3.44
C THR A 365 -7.49 15.49 -3.31
N PRO A 366 -7.68 16.47 -2.40
CA PRO A 366 -8.96 17.15 -2.23
C PRO A 366 -9.53 17.74 -3.53
N PHE A 367 -8.65 18.07 -4.49
CA PHE A 367 -9.01 18.68 -5.77
C PHE A 367 -9.28 17.66 -6.88
N ALA A 368 -9.02 16.37 -6.68
CA ALA A 368 -9.03 15.39 -7.77
C ALA A 368 -10.37 14.66 -7.98
N GLY A 369 -11.36 14.85 -7.09
CA GLY A 369 -12.68 14.21 -7.17
C GLY A 369 -12.64 12.69 -6.96
N ARG A 370 -13.79 12.01 -7.12
CA ARG A 370 -13.90 10.57 -6.80
C ARG A 370 -13.25 9.63 -7.82
N SER A 371 -13.23 10.00 -9.10
CA SER A 371 -12.62 9.20 -10.17
C SER A 371 -11.13 8.95 -9.95
N VAL A 372 -10.46 9.83 -9.16
CA VAL A 372 -9.04 9.68 -8.82
C VAL A 372 -8.76 8.38 -8.06
N VAL A 373 -9.74 7.81 -7.36
CA VAL A 373 -9.55 6.59 -6.55
C VAL A 373 -9.02 5.45 -7.43
N VAL A 374 -9.65 5.21 -8.58
CA VAL A 374 -9.21 4.14 -9.50
C VAL A 374 -7.83 4.46 -10.07
N TRP A 375 -7.55 5.73 -10.38
CA TRP A 375 -6.23 6.11 -10.90
C TRP A 375 -5.12 5.85 -9.90
N ILE A 376 -5.40 6.12 -8.63
CA ILE A 376 -4.46 5.90 -7.54
C ILE A 376 -4.29 4.41 -7.26
N VAL A 377 -5.33 3.58 -7.40
CA VAL A 377 -5.23 2.11 -7.34
C VAL A 377 -4.28 1.58 -8.41
N ASP A 378 -4.45 2.04 -9.66
CA ASP A 378 -3.58 1.67 -10.78
C ASP A 378 -2.12 2.02 -10.49
N MET A 379 -1.87 3.28 -10.11
CA MET A 379 -0.54 3.81 -9.80
C MET A 379 0.11 3.05 -8.64
N SER A 380 -0.67 2.79 -7.58
CA SER A 380 -0.18 2.05 -6.42
C SER A 380 0.19 0.63 -6.78
N SER A 381 -0.63 -0.05 -7.58
CA SER A 381 -0.39 -1.44 -7.98
C SER A 381 0.91 -1.60 -8.76
N VAL A 382 1.21 -0.66 -9.67
CA VAL A 382 2.49 -0.68 -10.40
C VAL A 382 3.66 -0.37 -9.48
N GLY A 383 3.52 0.67 -8.63
CA GLY A 383 4.57 1.08 -7.70
C GLY A 383 4.99 -0.03 -6.73
N THR A 384 4.00 -0.68 -6.09
CA THR A 384 4.25 -1.80 -5.16
C THR A 384 4.73 -3.04 -5.90
N GLY A 385 4.19 -3.32 -7.08
CA GLY A 385 4.66 -4.41 -7.95
C GLY A 385 6.16 -4.31 -8.28
N ILE A 386 6.67 -3.10 -8.57
CA ILE A 386 8.10 -2.86 -8.82
C ILE A 386 8.92 -3.14 -7.55
N GLY A 387 8.46 -2.70 -6.38
CA GLY A 387 9.12 -2.98 -5.10
C GLY A 387 9.19 -4.48 -4.78
N TYR A 388 8.12 -5.21 -5.07
CA TYR A 388 8.03 -6.66 -4.90
C TYR A 388 8.99 -7.39 -5.83
N LEU A 389 9.05 -6.97 -7.10
CA LEU A 389 9.98 -7.49 -8.09
C LEU A 389 11.43 -7.37 -7.60
N PHE A 390 11.88 -6.18 -7.20
CA PHE A 390 13.24 -5.98 -6.71
C PHE A 390 13.53 -6.80 -5.45
N THR A 391 12.56 -6.94 -4.55
CA THR A 391 12.72 -7.75 -3.33
C THR A 391 12.89 -9.23 -3.66
N CYS A 392 12.08 -9.79 -4.55
CA CYS A 392 12.21 -11.19 -4.98
C CYS A 392 13.54 -11.45 -5.69
N LEU A 393 13.96 -10.53 -6.57
CA LEU A 393 15.23 -10.62 -7.27
C LEU A 393 16.43 -10.50 -6.31
N ALA A 394 16.35 -9.61 -5.32
CA ALA A 394 17.39 -9.44 -4.31
C ALA A 394 17.50 -10.67 -3.41
N ALA A 395 16.36 -11.18 -2.92
CA ALA A 395 16.29 -12.41 -2.13
C ALA A 395 16.92 -13.58 -2.89
N ARG A 396 16.57 -13.76 -4.18
CA ARG A 396 17.18 -14.79 -5.03
C ARG A 396 18.69 -14.65 -5.10
N ARG A 397 19.21 -13.43 -5.29
CA ARG A 397 20.64 -13.17 -5.41
C ARG A 397 21.39 -13.45 -4.11
N VAL A 398 20.84 -13.02 -2.97
CA VAL A 398 21.39 -13.28 -1.62
C VAL A 398 21.40 -14.79 -1.31
N LEU A 399 20.32 -15.51 -1.62
CA LEU A 399 20.21 -16.96 -1.40
C LEU A 399 21.20 -17.74 -2.27
N LEU A 400 21.46 -17.28 -3.50
CA LEU A 400 22.45 -17.89 -4.38
C LEU A 400 23.86 -17.67 -3.87
N GLY A 401 24.18 -16.47 -3.39
CA GLY A 401 25.52 -16.09 -2.94
C GLY A 401 25.86 -16.48 -1.50
N THR A 402 24.88 -16.80 -0.65
CA THR A 402 25.12 -17.26 0.73
C THR A 402 25.30 -18.78 0.77
N PRO A 403 26.44 -19.31 1.25
CA PRO A 403 26.63 -20.74 1.48
C PRO A 403 25.85 -21.22 2.72
N GLY A 404 25.46 -22.51 2.76
CA GLY A 404 24.83 -23.12 3.94
C GLY A 404 23.34 -22.84 4.15
N VAL A 405 22.65 -22.24 3.16
CA VAL A 405 21.19 -22.02 3.25
C VAL A 405 20.45 -23.36 3.11
N GLY A 406 19.75 -23.77 4.18
CA GLY A 406 18.89 -24.96 4.18
C GLY A 406 17.75 -24.86 3.15
N ASN A 407 17.47 -25.97 2.47
CA ASN A 407 16.44 -26.10 1.43
C ASN A 407 16.49 -24.97 0.36
N LYS A 408 17.69 -24.75 -0.18
CA LYS A 408 18.01 -23.70 -1.17
C LYS A 408 17.13 -23.78 -2.43
N SER A 409 16.84 -24.99 -2.93
CA SER A 409 16.00 -25.20 -4.12
C SER A 409 14.58 -24.65 -3.93
N LEU A 410 13.91 -25.02 -2.83
CA LEU A 410 12.57 -24.51 -2.51
C LEU A 410 12.56 -22.99 -2.34
N SER A 411 13.58 -22.44 -1.65
CA SER A 411 13.68 -21.00 -1.44
C SER A 411 13.86 -20.23 -2.75
N ILE A 412 14.63 -20.77 -3.70
CA ILE A 412 14.78 -20.19 -5.05
C ILE A 412 13.48 -20.32 -5.85
N LEU A 413 12.78 -21.45 -5.76
CA LEU A 413 11.47 -21.63 -6.40
C LEU A 413 10.48 -20.56 -5.94
N CYS A 414 10.40 -20.31 -4.62
CA CYS A 414 9.58 -19.22 -4.07
C CYS A 414 9.96 -17.86 -4.66
N CYS A 415 11.26 -17.57 -4.82
CA CYS A 415 11.71 -16.32 -5.43
C CYS A 415 11.33 -16.20 -6.90
N ASN A 416 11.41 -17.30 -7.66
CA ASN A 416 11.03 -17.32 -9.07
C ASN A 416 9.51 -17.11 -9.23
N ILE A 417 8.70 -17.76 -8.40
CA ILE A 417 7.24 -17.57 -8.38
C ILE A 417 6.91 -16.12 -8.02
N GLY A 418 7.48 -15.57 -6.95
CA GLY A 418 7.25 -14.17 -6.56
C GLY A 418 7.70 -13.14 -7.61
N THR A 419 8.82 -13.42 -8.30
CA THR A 419 9.30 -12.60 -9.43
C THR A 419 8.30 -12.65 -10.58
N LEU A 420 7.84 -13.84 -10.97
CA LEU A 420 6.86 -14.03 -12.03
C LEU A 420 5.55 -13.33 -11.69
N THR A 421 5.04 -13.49 -10.46
CA THR A 421 3.84 -12.80 -9.98
C THR A 421 3.95 -11.28 -10.15
N SER A 422 5.07 -10.70 -9.71
CA SER A 422 5.28 -9.25 -9.78
C SER A 422 5.37 -8.77 -11.23
N VAL A 423 6.09 -9.50 -12.09
CA VAL A 423 6.16 -9.20 -13.53
C VAL A 423 4.79 -9.30 -14.18
N MET A 424 4.02 -10.36 -13.90
CA MET A 424 2.68 -10.53 -14.46
C MET A 424 1.75 -9.38 -14.07
N CYS A 425 1.75 -8.95 -12.80
CA CYS A 425 0.94 -7.81 -12.37
C CYS A 425 1.32 -6.52 -13.13
N ILE A 426 2.64 -6.21 -13.21
CA ILE A 426 3.12 -5.02 -13.92
C ILE A 426 2.77 -5.08 -15.42
N VAL A 427 2.98 -6.23 -16.07
CA VAL A 427 2.70 -6.43 -17.48
C VAL A 427 1.21 -6.30 -17.77
N LEU A 428 0.36 -6.91 -16.94
CA LEU A 428 -1.09 -6.80 -17.08
C LEU A 428 -1.59 -5.37 -16.96
N LEU A 429 -0.95 -4.54 -16.13
CA LEU A 429 -1.33 -3.13 -15.96
C LEU A 429 -0.79 -2.24 -17.10
N LEU A 430 0.43 -2.49 -17.60
CA LEU A 430 1.12 -1.57 -18.50
C LEU A 430 1.06 -1.92 -19.99
N VAL A 431 0.73 -3.16 -20.37
CA VAL A 431 0.72 -3.57 -21.79
C VAL A 431 -0.61 -3.20 -22.46
N PRO A 432 -0.59 -2.41 -23.56
CA PRO A 432 -1.79 -2.11 -24.33
C PRO A 432 -2.48 -3.38 -24.83
N GLY A 433 -3.80 -3.45 -24.67
CA GLY A 433 -4.61 -4.62 -25.03
C GLY A 433 -4.73 -5.68 -23.93
N SER A 434 -4.04 -5.52 -22.79
CA SER A 434 -4.29 -6.32 -21.60
C SER A 434 -5.69 -6.06 -21.03
N PRO A 435 -6.38 -7.08 -20.48
CA PRO A 435 -7.69 -6.91 -19.87
C PRO A 435 -7.70 -5.92 -18.68
N ALA A 436 -6.55 -5.73 -18.03
CA ALA A 436 -6.36 -4.89 -16.85
C ALA A 436 -5.60 -3.58 -17.15
N TYR A 437 -5.56 -3.17 -18.43
CA TYR A 437 -4.80 -2.01 -18.85
C TYR A 437 -5.25 -0.73 -18.12
N ILE A 438 -4.29 -0.01 -17.55
CA ILE A 438 -4.56 1.17 -16.72
C ILE A 438 -5.14 2.33 -17.53
N SER A 439 -5.91 3.19 -16.85
CA SER A 439 -6.58 4.32 -17.50
C SER A 439 -5.60 5.34 -18.09
N GLU A 440 -6.07 6.18 -19.03
CA GLU A 440 -5.26 7.26 -19.62
C GLU A 440 -4.74 8.24 -18.56
N ALA A 441 -5.61 8.64 -17.64
CA ALA A 441 -5.25 9.56 -16.56
C ALA A 441 -4.18 8.95 -15.63
N SER A 442 -4.32 7.67 -15.27
CA SER A 442 -3.33 6.93 -14.47
C SER A 442 -1.94 6.98 -15.14
N ARG A 443 -1.87 6.79 -16.47
CA ARG A 443 -0.61 6.83 -17.23
C ARG A 443 0.07 8.19 -17.15
N TRP A 444 -0.67 9.29 -17.35
CA TRP A 444 -0.10 10.64 -17.27
C TRP A 444 0.39 10.99 -15.87
N CYS A 445 -0.37 10.62 -14.84
CA CYS A 445 0.06 10.79 -13.45
C CYS A 445 1.33 9.98 -13.15
N MET A 446 1.44 8.74 -13.66
CA MET A 446 2.66 7.94 -13.53
C MET A 446 3.84 8.57 -14.25
N VAL A 447 3.65 9.09 -15.46
CA VAL A 447 4.71 9.80 -16.20
C VAL A 447 5.18 11.01 -15.40
N ALA A 448 4.28 11.81 -14.83
CA ALA A 448 4.63 12.94 -13.97
C ALA A 448 5.47 12.49 -12.75
N TRP A 449 5.08 11.38 -12.11
CA TRP A 449 5.83 10.81 -10.98
C TRP A 449 7.24 10.32 -11.38
N VAL A 450 7.36 9.69 -12.55
CA VAL A 450 8.64 9.22 -13.09
C VAL A 450 9.54 10.40 -13.46
N VAL A 451 8.99 11.47 -14.05
CA VAL A 451 9.72 12.71 -14.36
C VAL A 451 10.25 13.37 -13.09
N MET A 452 9.44 13.45 -12.03
CA MET A 452 9.89 13.93 -10.72
C MET A 452 11.00 13.04 -10.15
N GLY A 453 10.89 11.71 -10.33
CA GLY A 453 11.95 10.76 -9.98
C GLY A 453 13.25 11.00 -10.73
N PHE A 454 13.19 11.27 -12.04
CA PHE A 454 14.39 11.63 -12.81
C PHE A 454 15.06 12.89 -12.27
N PHE A 455 14.29 13.91 -11.90
CA PHE A 455 14.84 15.13 -11.28
C PHE A 455 15.60 14.81 -10.00
N PHE A 456 15.01 14.05 -9.06
CA PHE A 456 15.67 13.66 -7.82
C PHE A 456 16.88 12.72 -8.04
N TYR A 457 16.79 11.82 -9.03
CA TYR A 457 17.89 10.93 -9.36
C TYR A 457 19.10 11.71 -9.85
N TYR A 458 18.92 12.63 -10.82
CA TYR A 458 20.02 13.40 -11.38
C TYR A 458 20.53 14.50 -10.44
N SER A 459 19.67 15.10 -9.61
CA SER A 459 20.11 16.07 -8.60
C SER A 459 21.09 15.45 -7.61
N ASN A 460 20.89 14.17 -7.28
CA ASN A 460 21.70 13.47 -6.30
C ASN A 460 22.76 12.56 -6.92
N LYS A 461 22.66 12.20 -8.21
CA LYS A 461 23.62 11.34 -8.94
C LYS A 461 25.08 11.64 -8.66
N SER A 462 25.43 12.91 -8.73
CA SER A 462 26.80 13.38 -8.49
C SER A 462 27.30 13.13 -7.07
N VAL A 463 26.42 13.21 -6.07
CA VAL A 463 26.78 13.17 -4.64
C VAL A 463 27.19 11.75 -4.20
N TRP A 464 26.27 10.79 -4.26
CA TRP A 464 26.55 9.38 -3.95
C TRP A 464 27.53 8.70 -4.92
N ALA A 465 27.67 9.14 -6.18
CA ALA A 465 28.70 8.60 -7.07
C ALA A 465 30.13 8.92 -6.60
N GLN A 466 30.30 10.01 -5.83
CA GLN A 466 31.58 10.44 -5.26
C GLN A 466 31.83 9.83 -3.87
N LEU A 467 30.80 9.34 -3.19
CA LEU A 467 30.94 8.77 -1.86
C LEU A 467 31.52 7.34 -1.92
N PRO A 468 32.44 6.99 -0.99
CA PRO A 468 32.89 5.60 -0.86
C PRO A 468 31.71 4.67 -0.60
N GLU A 469 31.69 3.52 -1.27
CA GLU A 469 30.64 2.52 -1.13
C GLU A 469 30.43 2.08 0.34
N MET A 470 31.52 1.99 1.11
CA MET A 470 31.48 1.68 2.55
C MET A 470 30.66 2.69 3.36
N THR A 471 30.74 3.98 3.00
CA THR A 471 29.97 5.04 3.66
C THR A 471 28.49 4.93 3.33
N ILE A 472 28.15 4.62 2.07
CA ILE A 472 26.76 4.42 1.66
C ILE A 472 26.19 3.15 2.32
N ARG A 473 26.97 2.07 2.33
CA ARG A 473 26.59 0.78 2.92
C ARG A 473 26.35 0.88 4.42
N SER A 474 27.25 1.50 5.18
CA SER A 474 27.04 1.77 6.61
C SER A 474 25.83 2.66 6.86
N SER A 475 25.56 3.62 5.98
CA SER A 475 24.42 4.54 6.15
C SER A 475 23.06 3.89 5.85
N ILE A 476 23.01 2.94 4.89
CA ILE A 476 21.77 2.24 4.52
C ILE A 476 21.54 1.00 5.38
N LEU A 477 22.59 0.22 5.65
CA LEU A 477 22.49 -1.09 6.29
C LEU A 477 22.85 -1.08 7.77
N GLY A 478 23.28 0.05 8.33
CA GLY A 478 23.74 0.16 9.72
C GLY A 478 25.05 -0.58 10.02
N SER A 479 25.57 -1.38 9.08
CA SER A 479 26.82 -2.13 9.21
C SER A 479 27.52 -2.27 7.86
N CYS A 480 28.85 -2.22 7.90
CA CYS A 480 29.72 -2.50 6.76
C CYS A 480 29.91 -4.00 6.51
N ASP A 481 29.50 -4.87 7.44
CA ASP A 481 29.82 -6.29 7.40
C ASP A 481 28.83 -7.10 6.55
N ILE A 482 27.60 -6.59 6.37
CA ILE A 482 26.50 -7.28 5.67
C ILE A 482 26.81 -7.39 4.17
N PRO A 483 27.16 -8.57 3.62
CA PRO A 483 27.65 -8.69 2.25
C PRO A 483 26.68 -8.14 1.20
N VAL A 484 27.24 -7.52 0.16
CA VAL A 484 26.50 -7.01 -1.01
C VAL A 484 26.85 -7.83 -2.24
N PHE A 485 25.92 -7.93 -3.20
CA PHE A 485 26.05 -8.86 -4.33
C PHE A 485 26.18 -8.16 -5.69
N PHE A 486 26.35 -6.84 -5.72
CA PHE A 486 26.61 -6.06 -6.94
C PHE A 486 28.09 -5.68 -7.04
N LYS A 487 28.58 -5.40 -8.26
CA LYS A 487 29.94 -4.87 -8.47
C LYS A 487 29.90 -3.36 -8.18
N GLY A 488 30.43 -2.94 -7.03
CA GLY A 488 30.52 -1.53 -6.67
C GLY A 488 31.71 -0.81 -7.33
N ASN A 489 31.75 0.51 -7.17
CA ASN A 489 32.84 1.35 -7.66
C ASN A 489 34.05 1.14 -6.72
N THR A 490 34.99 0.28 -7.12
CA THR A 490 36.10 -0.22 -6.28
C THR A 490 37.17 0.82 -5.94
N SER A 491 36.96 2.11 -6.25
CA SER A 491 37.91 3.19 -5.97
C SER A 491 38.17 3.38 -4.48
N GLY A 492 37.18 3.12 -3.61
CA GLY A 492 37.36 3.21 -2.14
C GLY A 492 37.97 1.97 -1.47
N VAL A 493 37.83 0.78 -2.08
CA VAL A 493 38.32 -0.48 -1.51
C VAL A 493 39.85 -0.55 -1.56
N LYS A 494 40.47 -0.03 -2.63
CA LYS A 494 41.93 0.08 -2.72
C LYS A 494 42.50 1.10 -1.72
N ALA A 495 41.84 2.26 -1.56
CA ALA A 495 42.30 3.30 -0.64
C ALA A 495 42.21 2.86 0.84
N ALA A 496 41.16 2.14 1.23
CA ALA A 496 41.03 1.61 2.60
C ALA A 496 41.99 0.44 2.87
N ALA A 497 42.26 -0.41 1.87
CA ALA A 497 43.25 -1.48 1.99
C ALA A 497 44.69 -0.93 2.07
N GLU A 498 45.02 0.13 1.32
CA GLU A 498 46.33 0.81 1.38
C GLU A 498 46.52 1.64 2.65
N ALA A 499 45.43 2.15 3.25
CA ALA A 499 45.49 2.87 4.53
C ALA A 499 45.55 1.94 5.74
N ALA A 500 45.10 0.68 5.61
CA ALA A 500 45.26 -0.35 6.64
C ALA A 500 46.58 -1.12 6.51
N SER A 501 47.30 -0.97 5.39
CA SER A 501 48.65 -1.53 5.18
C SER A 501 49.78 -0.51 5.43
N LYS A 502 49.45 0.69 5.91
CA LYS A 502 50.36 1.72 6.40
C LYS A 502 50.06 1.96 7.87
#